data_AF-A0A1M2ZJK7-F1
#
_entry.id   AF-A0A1M2ZJK7-F1
#
_cell.length_a   1.000
_cell.length_b   1.000
_cell.length_c   1.000
_cell.angle_alpha   90.00
_cell.angle_beta   90.00
_cell.angle_gamma   90.00
#
_symmetry.space_group_name_H-M   'P 1'
#
loop_
_entity.id
_entity.type
_entity.pdbx_description
1 polymer ?
#
loop_
_entity_poly.entity_id
_entity_poly.type
_entity_poly.pdbx_seq_one_letter_code
_entity_poly.pdbx_strand_id
1 'polypeptide(L)'
;MAIIGNPFVGNVPRTMNNEELVQALRLDIINEYEAIIGYETHAAASTDEKVKKALYDIANEEKSHVGKLEQLVFQLSPQDAQRIDTGKQSILQQQNTIQN
;
A
#
# COMPACT_ATOMS: atom_id res chain seq x y z
N MET A 1 16.13 -5.77 -2.53
CA MET A 1 16.18 -7.07 -3.22
C MET A 1 15.27 -7.99 -2.43
N ALA A 2 14.14 -8.40 -3.00
CA ALA A 2 13.27 -9.37 -2.33
C ALA A 2 14.09 -10.63 -2.03
N ILE A 3 14.21 -10.98 -0.75
CA ILE A 3 14.73 -12.29 -0.35
C ILE A 3 13.58 -13.27 -0.60
N ILE A 4 13.38 -13.63 -1.87
CA ILE A 4 12.36 -14.59 -2.27
C ILE A 4 12.74 -15.95 -1.64
N GLY A 5 11.90 -16.45 -0.74
CA GLY A 5 12.01 -17.79 -0.17
C GLY A 5 12.09 -17.89 1.36
N ASN A 6 12.23 -16.79 2.10
CA ASN A 6 12.14 -16.82 3.56
C ASN A 6 10.83 -16.14 4.05
N PRO A 7 9.82 -16.92 4.48
CA PRO A 7 8.53 -16.36 4.93
C PRO A 7 8.62 -15.67 6.30
N PHE A 8 9.76 -15.72 6.97
CA PHE A 8 9.99 -15.11 8.28
C PHE A 8 10.80 -13.81 8.17
N VAL A 9 11.08 -13.30 6.97
CA VAL A 9 11.72 -11.99 6.82
C VAL A 9 10.80 -10.94 7.43
N GLY A 10 11.32 -10.18 8.39
CA GLY A 10 10.55 -9.19 9.16
C GLY A 10 10.00 -9.71 10.48
N ASN A 11 10.01 -11.04 10.74
CA ASN A 11 9.60 -11.58 12.03
C ASN A 11 10.72 -11.47 13.08
N VAL A 12 10.30 -11.30 14.33
CA VAL A 12 11.16 -11.34 15.52
C VAL A 12 10.83 -12.61 16.34
N PRO A 13 11.75 -13.15 17.16
CA PRO A 13 11.54 -14.40 17.91
C PRO A 13 10.50 -14.30 19.05
N ARG A 14 9.81 -13.16 19.16
CA ARG A 14 8.74 -12.89 20.12
C ARG A 14 7.55 -12.29 19.38
N THR A 15 6.42 -12.10 20.04
CA THR A 15 5.33 -11.30 19.47
C THR A 15 5.76 -9.84 19.37
N MET A 16 5.40 -9.19 18.26
CA MET A 16 5.61 -7.76 18.07
C MET A 16 4.71 -6.96 19.01
N ASN A 17 5.23 -5.84 19.51
CA ASN A 17 4.37 -4.82 20.12
C ASN A 17 3.67 -4.00 19.02
N ASN A 18 2.75 -3.11 19.41
CA ASN A 18 1.99 -2.32 18.44
C ASN A 18 2.87 -1.42 17.54
N GLU A 19 3.96 -0.85 18.07
CA GLU A 19 4.86 0.01 17.29
C GLU A 19 5.61 -0.80 16.22
N GLU A 20 6.09 -1.99 16.59
CA GLU A 20 6.75 -2.92 15.67
C GLU A 20 5.77 -3.47 14.63
N LEU A 21 4.55 -3.80 15.04
CA LEU A 21 3.51 -4.26 14.12
C LEU A 21 3.11 -3.17 13.13
N VAL A 22 3.06 -1.91 13.55
CA VAL A 22 2.87 -0.77 12.62
C VAL A 22 3.98 -0.69 11.59
N GLN A 23 5.25 -0.95 11.96
CA GLN A 23 6.34 -1.02 10.99
C GLN A 23 6.17 -2.16 9.99
N ALA A 24 5.73 -3.33 10.46
CA ALA A 24 5.44 -4.47 9.58
C ALA A 24 4.30 -4.14 8.60
N LEU A 25 3.20 -3.56 9.08
CA LEU A 25 2.08 -3.15 8.22
C LEU A 25 2.48 -2.07 7.20
N ARG A 26 3.38 -1.14 7.55
CA ARG A 26 3.93 -0.16 6.59
C ARG A 26 4.75 -0.86 5.49
N LEU A 27 5.49 -1.91 5.83
CA LEU A 27 6.18 -2.74 4.84
C LEU A 27 5.18 -3.51 3.96
N ASP A 28 4.11 -4.05 4.53
CA ASP A 28 3.05 -4.71 3.76
C ASP A 28 2.43 -3.74 2.74
N ILE A 29 2.15 -2.49 3.13
CA ILE A 29 1.67 -1.44 2.21
C ILE A 29 2.67 -1.19 1.06
N ILE A 30 3.98 -1.16 1.35
CA ILE A 30 5.02 -1.02 0.32
C ILE A 30 4.97 -2.21 -0.65
N ASN A 31 4.80 -3.42 -0.15
CA ASN A 31 4.72 -4.62 -0.98
C ASN A 31 3.49 -4.60 -1.89
N GLU A 32 2.34 -4.12 -1.40
CA GLU A 32 1.16 -3.94 -2.25
C GLU A 32 1.41 -2.91 -3.36
N TYR A 33 2.08 -1.79 -3.06
CA TYR A 33 2.46 -0.84 -4.11
C TYR A 33 3.47 -1.42 -5.12
N GLU A 34 4.42 -2.23 -4.68
CA GLU A 34 5.33 -2.95 -5.59
C GLU A 34 4.55 -3.90 -6.51
N ALA A 35 3.56 -4.63 -5.98
CA ALA A 35 2.68 -5.50 -6.75
C ALA A 35 1.84 -4.70 -7.77
N ILE A 36 1.19 -3.60 -7.35
CA ILE A 36 0.43 -2.71 -8.23
C ILE A 36 1.31 -2.24 -9.40
N ILE A 37 2.50 -1.70 -9.10
CA ILE A 37 3.44 -1.20 -10.12
C ILE A 37 3.84 -2.33 -11.07
N GLY A 38 4.17 -3.50 -10.54
CA GLY A 38 4.56 -4.67 -11.34
C GLY A 38 3.45 -5.10 -12.29
N TYR A 39 2.24 -5.32 -11.78
CA TYR A 39 1.10 -5.77 -12.58
C TYR A 39 0.66 -4.74 -13.62
N GLU A 40 0.57 -3.45 -13.26
CA GLU A 40 0.19 -2.39 -14.21
C GLU A 40 1.25 -2.21 -15.32
N THR A 41 2.53 -2.32 -14.98
CA THR A 41 3.63 -2.26 -15.96
C THR A 41 3.57 -3.45 -16.93
N HIS A 42 3.37 -4.66 -16.41
CA HIS A 42 3.22 -5.85 -17.24
C HIS A 42 1.98 -5.79 -18.12
N ALA A 43 0.85 -5.28 -17.60
CA ALA A 43 -0.39 -5.10 -18.35
C ALA A 43 -0.20 -4.10 -19.50
N ALA A 44 0.50 -2.99 -19.24
CA ALA A 44 0.82 -1.99 -20.26
C ALA A 44 1.77 -2.52 -21.35
N ALA A 45 2.65 -3.46 -21.00
CA ALA A 45 3.59 -4.11 -21.93
C ALA A 45 3.02 -5.33 -22.67
N SER A 46 1.82 -5.80 -22.30
CA SER A 46 1.19 -6.99 -22.90
C SER A 46 0.32 -6.63 -24.12
N THR A 47 0.39 -7.47 -25.16
CA THR A 47 -0.52 -7.43 -26.32
C THR A 47 -1.67 -8.45 -26.23
N ASP A 48 -1.64 -9.36 -25.26
CA ASP A 48 -2.74 -10.31 -25.01
C ASP A 48 -3.79 -9.63 -24.12
N GLU A 49 -4.97 -9.34 -24.70
CA GLU A 49 -6.07 -8.65 -24.03
C GLU A 49 -6.63 -9.43 -22.82
N LYS A 50 -6.59 -10.76 -22.83
CA LYS A 50 -7.04 -11.57 -21.68
C LYS A 50 -6.07 -11.43 -20.53
N VAL A 51 -4.76 -11.52 -20.81
CA VAL A 51 -3.71 -11.35 -19.79
C VAL A 51 -3.73 -9.93 -19.24
N LYS A 52 -3.87 -8.92 -20.11
CA LYS A 52 -3.95 -7.51 -19.70
C LYS A 52 -5.10 -7.25 -18.75
N LYS A 53 -6.30 -7.75 -19.06
CA LYS A 53 -7.46 -7.65 -18.18
C LYS A 53 -7.19 -8.28 -16.81
N ALA A 54 -6.68 -9.51 -16.80
CA ALA A 54 -6.38 -10.22 -15.56
C ALA A 54 -5.37 -9.46 -14.68
N LEU A 55 -4.30 -8.92 -15.29
CA LEU A 55 -3.28 -8.14 -14.55
C LEU A 55 -3.85 -6.85 -13.96
N TYR A 56 -4.71 -6.13 -14.68
CA TYR A 56 -5.38 -4.95 -14.12
C TYR A 56 -6.39 -5.31 -13.03
N ASP A 57 -7.11 -6.42 -13.17
CA ASP A 57 -8.03 -6.89 -12.13
C ASP A 57 -7.25 -7.21 -10.84
N ILE A 58 -6.12 -7.93 -10.94
CA ILE A 58 -5.23 -8.20 -9.79
C ILE A 58 -4.70 -6.88 -9.19
N ALA A 59 -4.20 -5.96 -10.01
CA ALA A 59 -3.70 -4.67 -9.51
C ALA A 59 -4.78 -3.86 -8.75
N ASN A 60 -6.04 -3.98 -9.14
CA ASN A 60 -7.15 -3.34 -8.44
C ASN A 60 -7.48 -4.02 -7.10
N GLU A 61 -7.28 -5.33 -6.98
CA GLU A 61 -7.37 -6.05 -5.71
C GLU A 61 -6.29 -5.56 -4.73
N GLU A 62 -5.05 -5.39 -5.19
CA GLU A 62 -3.95 -4.90 -4.34
C GLU A 62 -4.19 -3.45 -3.87
N LYS A 63 -4.82 -2.59 -4.68
CA LYS A 63 -5.27 -1.26 -4.24
C LYS A 63 -6.27 -1.35 -3.08
N SER A 64 -7.14 -2.37 -3.07
CA SER A 64 -8.03 -2.63 -1.94
C SER A 64 -7.23 -3.07 -0.71
N HIS A 65 -6.18 -3.87 -0.89
CA HIS A 65 -5.29 -4.29 0.21
C HIS A 65 -4.56 -3.11 0.84
N VAL A 66 -4.05 -2.16 0.05
CA VAL A 66 -3.47 -0.90 0.56
C VAL A 66 -4.45 -0.20 1.52
N GLY A 67 -5.72 -0.04 1.12
CA GLY A 67 -6.72 0.61 1.97
C GLY A 67 -7.02 -0.15 3.26
N LYS A 68 -7.10 -1.48 3.20
CA LYS A 68 -7.30 -2.33 4.39
C LYS A 68 -6.11 -2.23 5.36
N LEU A 69 -4.89 -2.26 4.84
CA LEU A 69 -3.66 -2.16 5.64
C LEU A 69 -3.48 -0.76 6.25
N GLU A 70 -3.76 0.31 5.48
CA GLU A 70 -3.77 1.70 5.99
C GLU A 70 -4.73 1.82 7.19
N GLN A 71 -5.92 1.22 7.09
CA GLN A 71 -6.89 1.23 8.18
C GLN A 71 -6.41 0.49 9.44
N LEU A 72 -5.65 -0.60 9.30
CA LEU A 72 -5.04 -1.30 10.44
C LEU A 72 -3.93 -0.44 11.08
N VAL A 73 -3.11 0.23 10.28
CA VAL A 73 -2.12 1.19 10.78
C VAL A 73 -2.80 2.28 11.60
N PHE A 74 -3.94 2.82 11.15
CA PHE A 74 -4.67 3.86 11.90
C PHE A 74 -5.24 3.36 13.23
N GLN A 75 -5.65 2.09 13.31
CA GLN A 75 -6.13 1.50 14.55
C GLN A 75 -5.01 1.37 15.59
N LEU A 76 -3.79 1.06 15.15
CA LEU A 76 -2.63 0.86 16.03
C LEU A 76 -1.84 2.16 16.28
N SER A 77 -1.89 3.12 15.36
CA SER A 77 -1.21 4.42 15.42
C SER A 77 -2.18 5.57 15.08
N PRO A 78 -2.91 6.10 16.08
CA PRO A 78 -3.78 7.26 15.88
C PRO A 78 -3.04 8.52 15.41
N GLN A 79 -1.75 8.64 15.74
CA GLN A 79 -0.92 9.76 15.29
C GLN A 79 -0.68 9.71 13.77
N ASP A 80 -0.49 8.52 13.20
CA ASP A 80 -0.39 8.34 11.75
C ASP A 80 -1.68 8.79 11.08
N ALA A 81 -2.83 8.35 11.61
CA ALA A 81 -4.14 8.72 11.08
C ALA A 81 -4.31 10.24 11.04
N GLN A 82 -3.97 10.95 12.13
CA GLN A 82 -4.05 12.41 12.20
C GLN A 82 -3.13 13.09 11.18
N ARG A 83 -1.87 12.64 11.08
CA ARG A 83 -0.88 13.23 10.17
C ARG A 83 -1.26 13.00 8.71
N ILE A 84 -1.74 11.80 8.38
CA ILE A 84 -2.16 11.44 7.02
C ILE A 84 -3.42 12.22 6.63
N ASP A 85 -4.41 12.33 7.51
CA ASP A 85 -5.59 13.16 7.23
C ASP A 85 -5.22 14.63 7.03
N THR A 86 -4.34 15.18 7.87
CA THR A 86 -3.81 16.54 7.68
C THR A 86 -3.14 16.71 6.31
N GLY A 87 -2.35 15.72 5.87
CA GLY A 87 -1.76 15.69 4.54
C GLY A 87 -2.81 15.70 3.43
N LYS A 88 -3.83 14.84 3.53
CA LYS A 88 -4.97 14.79 2.58
C LYS A 88 -5.68 16.15 2.50
N GLN A 89 -6.01 16.77 3.64
CA GLN A 89 -6.66 18.09 3.68
C GLN A 89 -5.79 19.20 3.06
N SER A 90 -4.47 19.15 3.26
CA SER A 90 -3.56 20.16 2.71
C SER A 90 -3.59 20.24 1.17
N ILE A 91 -3.76 19.10 0.50
CA ILE A 91 -3.86 19.03 -0.97
C ILE A 91 -5.23 19.52 -1.45
N LEU A 92 -6.31 19.15 -0.76
CA LEU A 92 -7.67 19.63 -1.08
C LEU A 92 -7.76 21.17 -0.98
N GLN A 93 -7.12 21.76 0.03
CA GLN A 93 -7.07 23.21 0.18
C GLN A 93 -6.29 23.90 -0.96
N GLN A 94 -5.17 23.32 -1.40
CA GLN A 94 -4.40 23.83 -2.54
C GLN A 94 -5.22 23.80 -3.83
N GLN A 95 -5.96 22.72 -4.09
CA GLN A 95 -6.82 22.59 -5.28
C GLN A 95 -7.92 23.67 -5.32
N ASN A 96 -8.55 23.97 -4.19
CA ASN A 96 -9.57 25.02 -4.09
C ASN A 96 -9.01 26.44 -4.28
N THR A 97 -7.70 26.63 -4.01
CA THR A 97 -7.03 27.93 -4.20
C THR A 97 -6.64 28.15 -5.67
N ILE A 98 -6.38 27.07 -6.43
CA ILE A 98 -6.07 27.14 -7.87
C ILE A 98 -7.33 27.39 -8.71
N GLN A 99 -8.51 27.02 -8.20
CA GLN A 99 -9.79 27.15 -8.91
C GLN A 99 -10.50 28.49 -8.71
N ASN A 100 -10.00 29.38 -7.83
CA ASN A 100 -10.54 30.72 -7.56
C ASN A 100 -9.57 31.81 -8.02
#